data_AF-A0A484BAN2-F1
#
_entry.id   AF-A0A484BAN2-F1
#
_cell.length_a   1.000
_cell.length_b   1.000
_cell.length_c   1.000
_cell.angle_alpha   90.00
_cell.angle_beta   90.00
_cell.angle_gamma   90.00
#
_symmetry.space_group_name_H-M   'P 1'
#
loop_
_entity.id
_entity.type
_entity.pdbx_description
1 polymer ?
#
loop_
_entity_poly.entity_id
_entity_poly.type
_entity_poly.pdbx_seq_one_letter_code
_entity_poly.pdbx_strand_id
1 'polypeptide(L)'
;MHSYLPDKYFAVFVPVLIMVCAFFAVIIYPAINLSLTPDIDSIASVADLKLVLPKGSEFTSWSQLQSQCSAATPKPNRSPTTTLCNLCKTEHVAKTRLPIPPLRFLDLQEVNATYYN
;
A
#
# COMPACT_ATOMS: atom_id res chain seq x y z
N MET A 1 41.58 -41.61 -24.25
CA MET A 1 40.26 -40.97 -23.99
C MET A 1 40.45 -39.96 -22.87
N HIS A 2 40.66 -38.70 -23.21
CA HIS A 2 40.90 -37.66 -22.20
C HIS A 2 39.57 -37.27 -21.55
N SER A 3 39.39 -37.63 -20.28
CA SER A 3 38.37 -37.03 -19.42
C SER A 3 38.69 -35.54 -19.28
N TYR A 4 38.06 -34.71 -20.11
CA TYR A 4 38.05 -33.26 -19.92
C TYR A 4 37.14 -32.95 -18.73
N LEU A 5 37.78 -32.72 -17.57
CA LEU A 5 37.18 -32.51 -16.25
C LEU A 5 36.11 -31.39 -16.20
N PRO A 6 35.27 -31.38 -15.14
CA PRO A 6 34.22 -30.36 -14.86
C PRO A 6 34.71 -28.90 -14.75
N ASP A 7 36.02 -28.67 -14.76
CA ASP A 7 36.67 -27.36 -14.61
C ASP A 7 36.24 -26.32 -15.67
N LYS A 8 36.07 -26.76 -16.93
CA LYS A 8 35.65 -25.87 -18.03
C LYS A 8 34.23 -25.35 -17.86
N TYR A 9 33.35 -26.17 -17.28
CA TYR A 9 31.96 -25.80 -17.03
C TYR A 9 31.82 -24.98 -15.76
N PHE A 10 32.71 -25.19 -14.78
CA PHE A 10 32.75 -24.42 -13.55
C PHE A 10 33.01 -22.93 -13.80
N ALA A 11 33.93 -22.60 -14.72
CA ALA A 11 34.22 -21.22 -15.12
C ALA A 11 33.01 -20.48 -15.72
N VAL A 12 32.08 -21.20 -16.37
CA VAL A 12 30.85 -20.62 -16.93
C VAL A 12 29.71 -20.63 -15.90
N PHE A 13 29.70 -21.61 -15.01
CA PHE A 13 28.68 -21.75 -13.97
C PHE A 13 28.70 -20.59 -12.97
N VAL A 14 29.89 -20.17 -12.51
CA VAL A 14 30.04 -19.06 -11.54
C VAL A 14 29.39 -17.75 -12.03
N PRO A 15 29.70 -17.23 -13.23
CA PRO A 15 29.08 -15.99 -13.71
C PRO A 15 27.57 -16.14 -13.96
N VAL A 16 27.10 -17.31 -14.42
CA VAL A 16 25.65 -17.58 -14.56
C VAL A 16 24.96 -17.53 -13.19
N LEU A 17 25.57 -18.11 -12.16
CA LEU A 17 25.03 -18.11 -10.79
C LEU A 17 24.96 -16.68 -10.23
N ILE A 18 26.02 -15.88 -10.43
CA ILE A 18 26.03 -14.46 -10.04
C ILE A 18 24.92 -13.69 -10.76
N MET A 19 24.73 -13.92 -12.07
CA MET A 19 23.69 -13.26 -12.85
C MET A 19 22.29 -13.60 -12.33
N VAL A 20 22.03 -14.87 -11.99
CA VAL A 20 20.76 -15.30 -11.41
C VAL A 20 20.54 -14.67 -10.03
N CYS A 21 21.56 -14.65 -9.17
CA CYS A 21 21.49 -14.01 -7.86
C CYS A 21 21.24 -12.49 -7.98
N ALA A 22 21.91 -11.82 -8.91
CA ALA A 22 21.71 -10.39 -9.16
C ALA A 22 20.29 -10.11 -9.67
N PHE A 23 19.78 -10.93 -10.61
CA PHE A 23 18.41 -10.82 -11.09
C PHE A 23 17.40 -10.98 -9.95
N PHE A 24 17.62 -11.96 -9.07
CA PHE A 24 16.77 -12.16 -7.90
C PHE A 24 16.80 -10.96 -6.96
N ALA A 25 17.98 -10.43 -6.64
CA ALA A 25 18.15 -9.33 -5.69
C ALA A 25 17.60 -7.99 -6.21
N VAL A 26 17.72 -7.71 -7.51
CA VAL A 26 17.35 -6.41 -8.09
C VAL A 26 15.92 -6.38 -8.63
N ILE A 27 15.38 -7.52 -9.09
CA ILE A 27 14.06 -7.57 -9.71
C ILE A 27 13.07 -8.30 -8.82
N ILE A 28 13.35 -9.55 -8.47
CA ILE A 28 12.37 -10.40 -7.78
C ILE A 28 12.13 -9.90 -6.35
N TYR A 29 13.19 -9.63 -5.58
CA TYR A 29 13.06 -9.20 -4.19
C TYR A 29 12.29 -7.86 -4.07
N PRO A 30 12.62 -6.80 -4.84
CA PRO A 30 11.84 -5.57 -4.82
C PRO A 30 10.40 -5.75 -5.31
N ALA A 31 10.18 -6.58 -6.36
CA ALA A 31 8.83 -6.84 -6.85
C ALA A 31 7.94 -7.51 -5.80
N ILE A 32 8.47 -8.51 -5.08
CA ILE A 32 7.75 -9.16 -3.98
C ILE A 32 7.51 -8.17 -2.85
N ASN A 33 8.52 -7.38 -2.46
CA ASN A 33 8.37 -6.38 -1.39
C ASN A 33 7.27 -5.35 -1.73
N LEU A 34 7.23 -4.88 -2.99
CA LEU A 34 6.19 -4.00 -3.49
C LEU A 34 4.82 -4.67 -3.55
N SER A 35 4.75 -5.94 -3.94
CA SER A 35 3.49 -6.70 -3.98
C SER A 35 2.93 -6.99 -2.59
N LEU A 36 3.79 -7.10 -1.57
CA LEU A 36 3.40 -7.27 -0.17
C LEU A 36 3.11 -5.93 0.51
N THR A 37 3.47 -4.81 -0.12
CA THR A 37 3.13 -3.50 0.42
C THR A 37 1.61 -3.35 0.37
N PRO A 38 0.93 -3.17 1.52
CA PRO A 38 -0.52 -3.04 1.53
C PRO A 38 -0.97 -1.83 0.69
N ASP A 39 -2.19 -1.86 0.15
CA ASP A 39 -2.75 -0.70 -0.53
C ASP A 39 -2.75 0.50 0.44
N ILE A 40 -2.49 1.70 -0.09
CA ILE A 40 -2.46 2.95 0.71
C ILE A 40 -3.83 3.17 1.38
N ASP A 41 -4.88 2.63 0.77
CA ASP A 41 -6.26 2.65 1.26
C ASP A 41 -6.60 1.46 2.19
N SER A 42 -5.75 0.42 2.25
CA SER A 42 -5.97 -0.86 2.96
C SER A 42 -5.33 -0.93 4.34
N ILE A 43 -4.24 -0.18 4.56
CA ILE A 43 -3.78 0.09 5.93
C ILE A 43 -4.88 0.93 6.55
N ALA A 44 -5.58 0.35 7.53
CA ALA A 44 -6.17 1.13 8.58
C ALA A 44 -5.10 2.15 8.99
N SER A 45 -5.18 3.37 8.46
CA SER A 45 -4.41 4.52 8.93
C SER A 45 -4.45 4.37 10.43
N VAL A 46 -3.30 4.21 11.07
CA VAL A 46 -3.20 4.02 12.52
C VAL A 46 -3.81 5.28 13.12
N ALA A 47 -5.12 5.24 13.26
CA ALA A 47 -5.93 6.32 13.72
C ALA A 47 -5.73 6.25 15.21
N ASP A 48 -5.19 7.33 15.78
CA ASP A 48 -4.99 7.41 17.21
C ASP A 48 -6.31 7.03 17.89
N LEU A 49 -6.25 6.02 18.76
CA LEU A 49 -7.42 5.56 19.52
C LEU A 49 -8.08 6.74 20.22
N LYS A 50 -7.30 7.73 20.66
CA LYS A 50 -7.80 8.95 21.31
C LYS A 50 -8.60 9.86 20.38
N LEU A 51 -8.34 9.83 19.07
CA LEU A 51 -9.08 10.61 18.07
C LEU A 51 -10.34 9.88 17.58
N VAL A 52 -10.32 8.55 17.54
CA VAL A 52 -11.45 7.74 17.06
C VAL A 52 -12.49 7.48 18.15
N LEU A 53 -12.07 7.32 19.41
CA LEU A 53 -12.96 7.01 20.51
C LEU A 53 -13.61 8.27 21.08
N PRO A 54 -14.94 8.29 21.32
CA PRO A 54 -15.60 9.38 22.03
C PRO A 54 -15.06 9.51 23.46
N LYS A 55 -15.02 10.75 23.99
CA LYS A 55 -14.43 11.06 25.31
C LYS A 55 -15.00 10.16 26.41
N GLY A 56 -14.10 9.56 27.20
CA GLY A 56 -14.47 8.70 28.33
C GLY A 56 -14.78 7.24 27.98
N SER A 57 -14.71 6.85 26.71
CA SER A 57 -14.78 5.43 26.33
C SER A 57 -13.41 4.76 26.39
N GLU A 58 -13.32 3.63 27.09
CA GLU A 58 -12.14 2.79 27.09
C GLU A 58 -12.13 1.91 25.83
N PHE A 59 -10.92 1.61 25.36
CA PHE A 59 -10.76 0.69 24.23
C PHE A 59 -11.12 -0.73 24.66
N THR A 60 -12.16 -1.29 24.04
CA THR A 60 -12.65 -2.64 24.35
C THR A 60 -12.16 -3.69 23.36
N SER A 61 -12.19 -3.42 22.05
CA SER A 61 -11.72 -4.36 21.03
C SER A 61 -11.41 -3.73 19.67
N TRP A 62 -10.48 -4.34 18.94
CA TRP A 62 -10.10 -3.94 17.58
C TRP A 62 -11.21 -4.14 16.55
N SER A 63 -12.05 -5.16 16.71
CA SER A 63 -13.18 -5.43 15.79
C SER A 63 -14.26 -4.35 15.84
N GLN A 64 -14.45 -3.72 17.01
CA GLN A 64 -15.42 -2.63 17.19
C GLN A 64 -14.91 -1.31 16.59
N LEU A 65 -13.60 -1.03 16.63
CA LEU A 65 -13.01 0.12 15.93
C LEU A 65 -13.09 -0.03 14.41
N GLN A 66 -12.83 -1.23 13.90
CA GLN A 66 -12.86 -1.48 12.47
C GLN A 66 -14.25 -1.22 11.88
N SER A 67 -15.33 -1.59 12.59
CA SER A 67 -16.70 -1.32 12.14
C SER A 67 -17.06 0.17 12.18
N GLN A 68 -16.58 0.94 13.16
CA GLN A 68 -16.81 2.38 13.24
C GLN A 68 -16.03 3.17 12.18
N CYS A 69 -14.76 2.84 11.92
CA CYS A 69 -13.98 3.44 10.83
C CYS A 69 -14.56 3.11 9.45
N SER A 70 -15.13 1.92 9.29
CA SER A 70 -15.84 1.51 8.06
C SER A 70 -17.17 2.25 7.85
N ALA A 71 -17.78 2.75 8.92
CA ALA A 71 -18.99 3.57 8.86
C ALA A 71 -18.70 5.06 8.62
N ALA A 72 -17.54 5.54 9.09
CA ALA A 72 -17.08 6.93 8.93
C ALA A 72 -16.41 7.21 7.58
N THR A 73 -16.05 6.17 6.82
CA THR A 73 -15.57 6.34 5.45
C THR A 73 -16.73 6.85 4.59
N PRO A 74 -16.63 8.04 3.97
CA PRO A 74 -17.67 8.51 3.06
C PRO A 74 -17.79 7.49 1.93
N LYS A 75 -18.96 6.88 1.78
CA LYS A 75 -19.24 6.05 0.59
C LYS A 75 -18.95 6.92 -0.64
N PRO A 76 -18.02 6.54 -1.53
CA PRO A 76 -17.73 7.32 -2.72
C PRO A 76 -18.99 7.34 -3.59
N ASN A 77 -19.71 8.44 -3.49
CA ASN A 77 -20.93 8.67 -4.24
C ASN A 77 -20.52 9.20 -5.61
N ARG A 78 -20.06 8.33 -6.50
CA ARG A 78 -19.99 8.62 -7.93
C ARG A 78 -19.80 7.35 -8.74
N SER A 79 -20.75 7.12 -9.64
CA SER A 79 -20.58 6.20 -10.75
C SER A 79 -19.27 6.50 -11.49
N PRO A 80 -18.48 5.48 -11.86
CA PRO A 80 -17.25 5.67 -12.61
C PRO A 80 -17.59 6.40 -13.92
N THR A 81 -17.12 7.64 -14.07
CA THR A 81 -17.24 8.36 -15.34
C THR A 81 -16.22 7.76 -16.30
N THR A 82 -16.69 7.05 -17.32
CA THR A 82 -15.85 6.57 -18.42
C THR A 82 -15.44 7.76 -19.29
N THR A 83 -14.14 7.95 -19.45
CA THR A 83 -13.58 8.98 -20.32
C THR A 83 -12.97 8.31 -21.53
N LEU A 84 -13.29 8.81 -22.72
CA LEU A 84 -12.70 8.34 -23.96
C LEU A 84 -11.26 8.88 -24.09
N CYS A 85 -10.29 7.98 -24.16
CA CYS A 85 -8.89 8.37 -24.16
C CYS A 85 -8.43 8.72 -25.58
N ASN A 86 -8.04 9.98 -25.79
CA ASN A 86 -7.54 10.46 -27.08
C ASN A 86 -6.23 9.78 -27.53
N LEU A 87 -5.50 9.12 -26.62
CA LEU A 87 -4.20 8.51 -26.92
C LEU A 87 -4.33 7.08 -27.45
N CYS A 88 -5.18 6.26 -26.83
CA CYS A 88 -5.36 4.84 -27.18
C CYS A 88 -6.71 4.55 -27.87
N LYS A 89 -7.58 5.56 -28.02
CA LYS A 89 -8.91 5.45 -28.62
C LYS A 89 -9.83 4.41 -27.96
N THR A 90 -9.55 4.07 -26.70
CA THR A 90 -10.38 3.17 -25.89
C THR A 90 -11.00 3.90 -24.71
N GLU A 91 -12.04 3.31 -24.12
CA GLU A 91 -12.67 3.84 -22.93
C GLU A 91 -11.83 3.50 -21.69
N HIS A 92 -11.57 4.51 -20.86
CA HIS A 92 -10.91 4.33 -19.58
C HIS A 92 -11.82 4.78 -18.45
N VAL A 93 -11.88 3.95 -17.41
CA VAL A 93 -12.47 4.37 -16.15
C VAL A 93 -11.45 5.27 -15.46
N ALA A 94 -11.80 6.54 -15.27
CA ALA A 94 -11.00 7.42 -14.44
C ALA A 94 -10.97 6.83 -13.02
N LYS A 95 -9.80 6.35 -12.59
CA LYS A 95 -9.60 5.93 -11.20
C LYS A 95 -9.51 7.20 -10.35
N THR A 96 -10.67 7.78 -10.04
CA THR A 96 -10.80 8.80 -9.00
C THR A 96 -10.44 8.14 -7.68
N ARG A 97 -9.18 8.25 -7.29
CA ARG A 97 -8.82 8.00 -5.89
C ARG A 97 -9.53 9.04 -5.06
N LEU A 98 -10.08 8.64 -3.91
CA LEU A 98 -10.39 9.62 -2.88
C LEU A 98 -9.10 10.43 -2.67
N PRO A 99 -9.18 11.77 -2.60
CA PRO A 99 -8.04 12.55 -2.15
C PRO A 99 -7.54 11.89 -0.88
N ILE A 100 -6.27 11.43 -0.87
CA ILE A 100 -5.61 11.07 0.38
C ILE A 100 -5.85 12.30 1.26
N PRO A 101 -6.63 12.20 2.35
CA PRO A 101 -6.96 13.36 3.15
C PRO A 101 -5.63 14.00 3.46
N PRO A 102 -5.35 15.21 2.91
CA PRO A 102 -3.98 15.70 2.82
C PRO A 102 -3.59 16.06 4.22
N LEU A 103 -3.00 15.10 4.98
CA LEU A 103 -2.83 15.11 6.45
C LEU A 103 -3.48 16.36 6.99
N ARG A 104 -4.83 16.42 7.03
CA ARG A 104 -5.56 17.68 7.19
C ARG A 104 -4.91 18.29 8.40
N PHE A 105 -4.14 19.38 8.22
CA PHE A 105 -3.14 19.80 9.22
C PHE A 105 -3.83 19.67 10.55
N LEU A 106 -3.38 18.70 11.37
CA LEU A 106 -4.17 18.21 12.49
C LEU A 106 -4.49 19.45 13.31
N ASP A 107 -5.73 19.95 13.19
CA ASP A 107 -5.99 21.32 13.58
C ASP A 107 -5.95 21.33 15.09
N LEU A 108 -4.86 21.87 15.63
CA LEU A 108 -4.60 21.82 17.06
C LEU A 108 -5.71 22.56 17.81
N GLN A 109 -6.46 23.47 17.18
CA GLN A 109 -7.68 24.03 17.79
C GLN A 109 -8.83 23.03 17.86
N GLU A 110 -9.06 22.25 16.81
CA GLU A 110 -10.08 21.18 16.81
C GLU A 110 -9.70 20.09 17.82
N VAL A 111 -8.42 19.71 17.89
CA VAL A 111 -7.89 18.76 18.88
C VAL A 111 -7.97 19.34 20.29
N ASN A 112 -7.60 20.61 20.51
CA ASN A 112 -7.72 21.22 21.84
C ASN A 112 -9.18 21.33 22.28
N ALA A 113 -10.10 21.71 21.39
CA ALA A 113 -11.52 21.79 21.73
C ALA A 113 -12.09 20.40 22.05
N THR A 114 -11.62 19.36 21.35
CA THR A 114 -12.02 17.98 21.66
C THR A 114 -11.29 17.39 22.87
N TYR A 115 -10.18 17.95 23.35
CA TYR A 115 -9.46 17.40 24.52
C TYR A 115 -9.67 18.20 25.82
N TYR A 116 -9.79 19.53 25.72
CA TYR A 116 -9.80 20.44 26.88
C TYR A 116 -11.13 21.16 27.13
N ASN A 117 -12.08 21.12 26.18
CA ASN A 117 -13.47 21.59 26.36
C ASN A 117 -14.42 20.42 26.67
#